data_AF-A0A7C1IH89-F1
#
_entry.id   AF-A0A7C1IH89-F1
#
_cell.length_a   1.000
_cell.length_b   1.000
_cell.length_c   1.000
_cell.angle_alpha   90.00
_cell.angle_beta   90.00
_cell.angle_gamma   90.00
#
_symmetry.space_group_name_H-M   'P 1'
#
loop_
_entity.id
_entity.type
_entity.pdbx_description
1 polymer ?
#
loop_
_entity_poly.entity_id
_entity_poly.type
_entity_poly.pdbx_seq_one_letter_code
_entity_poly.pdbx_strand_id
1 'polypeptide(L)'
;IVGVPAGTKMYNPVFVLSEHHLLELLSLFIEGETEIVEKEVFLVDEELLQKGVYKIIDKTTCKTVHSERKMLFQDSKDLASIIDEEELMGIAKFLEEEYGFPLEGTWIIGPGRTLQKIAGFYGFTKGFLGFMGITDGKVVCHPCSSSDLARILSEKEDARILLSPISGSGFLVGRGNKELTPRVLRLIGDKSRILIVSTKDKLRRIKHMLVDTGDAFTDSMLEGYTRVIVGYYEEMVAKVLSSSKTDKN
;
A
#
# COMPACT_ATOMS: atom_id res chain seq x y z
N ILE A 1 3.32 23.77 -9.56
CA ILE A 1 3.57 22.44 -10.14
C ILE A 1 2.60 21.44 -9.53
N VAL A 2 2.11 20.49 -10.32
CA VAL A 2 1.33 19.35 -9.83
C VAL A 2 1.93 18.12 -10.49
N GLY A 3 2.35 17.15 -9.68
CA GLY A 3 2.93 15.89 -10.14
C GLY A 3 1.85 14.87 -10.43
N VAL A 4 1.97 14.15 -11.55
CA VAL A 4 1.07 13.04 -11.92
C VAL A 4 1.79 11.72 -11.65
N PRO A 5 1.21 10.80 -10.87
CA PRO A 5 1.89 9.56 -10.53
C PRO A 5 1.96 8.63 -11.75
N ALA A 6 3.16 8.36 -12.25
CA ALA A 6 3.42 7.34 -13.29
C ALA A 6 3.39 5.89 -12.75
N GLY A 7 2.73 5.70 -11.59
CA GLY A 7 2.54 4.44 -10.90
C GLY A 7 3.78 3.89 -10.18
N THR A 8 4.73 4.73 -9.81
CA THR A 8 5.67 4.45 -8.71
C THR A 8 5.13 5.07 -7.42
N LYS A 9 5.59 4.59 -6.25
CA LYS A 9 5.33 5.27 -4.98
C LYS A 9 6.07 6.60 -5.01
N MET A 10 5.34 7.68 -5.24
CA MET A 10 5.86 9.02 -5.07
C MET A 10 5.76 9.36 -3.58
N TYR A 11 6.69 10.14 -3.04
CA TYR A 11 6.70 10.51 -1.61
C TYR A 11 6.59 12.02 -1.41
N ASN A 12 6.52 12.76 -2.52
CA ASN A 12 6.47 14.20 -2.52
C ASN A 12 5.03 14.70 -2.49
N PRO A 13 4.73 15.73 -1.68
CA PRO A 13 3.36 16.16 -1.41
C PRO A 13 2.74 17.02 -2.53
N VAL A 14 3.46 17.14 -3.65
CA VAL A 14 3.01 17.79 -4.89
C VAL A 14 2.40 16.80 -5.88
N PHE A 15 2.43 15.50 -5.59
CA PHE A 15 1.81 14.48 -6.43
C PHE A 15 0.35 14.27 -6.06
N VAL A 16 -0.52 14.31 -7.06
CA VAL A 16 -1.92 13.89 -6.90
C VAL A 16 -2.01 12.39 -6.75
N LEU A 17 -3.10 11.90 -6.15
CA LEU A 17 -3.30 10.47 -5.90
C LEU A 17 -3.47 9.64 -7.18
N SER A 18 -4.04 10.23 -8.24
CA SER A 18 -4.23 9.58 -9.55
C SER A 18 -4.36 10.60 -10.67
N GLU A 19 -4.34 10.12 -11.93
CA GLU A 19 -4.69 10.94 -13.10
C GLU A 19 -6.10 11.54 -13.00
N HIS A 20 -7.06 10.81 -12.41
CA HIS A 20 -8.40 11.34 -12.16
C HIS A 20 -8.37 12.51 -11.15
N HIS A 21 -7.64 12.37 -10.05
CA HIS A 21 -7.49 13.44 -9.07
C HIS A 21 -6.81 14.69 -9.67
N LEU A 22 -6.01 14.53 -10.74
CA LEU A 22 -5.53 15.67 -11.51
C LEU A 22 -6.67 16.40 -12.22
N LEU A 23 -7.54 15.67 -12.92
CA LEU A 23 -8.68 16.26 -13.64
C LEU A 23 -9.62 16.98 -12.67
N GLU A 24 -9.89 16.36 -11.52
CA GLU A 24 -10.69 16.94 -10.46
C GLU A 24 -10.06 18.22 -9.89
N LEU A 25 -8.76 18.20 -9.59
CA LEU A 25 -8.01 19.38 -9.14
C LEU A 25 -8.03 20.49 -10.19
N LEU A 26 -7.92 20.15 -11.48
CA LEU A 26 -7.99 21.11 -12.58
C LEU A 26 -9.38 21.76 -12.68
N SER A 27 -10.46 21.00 -12.50
CA SER A 27 -11.83 21.55 -12.46
C SER A 27 -11.97 22.57 -11.34
N LEU A 28 -11.57 22.19 -10.12
CA LEU A 28 -11.60 23.07 -8.95
C LEU A 28 -10.72 24.32 -9.15
N PHE A 29 -9.57 24.18 -9.82
CA PHE A 29 -8.70 25.30 -10.12
C PHE A 29 -9.35 26.29 -11.08
N ILE A 30 -10.02 25.81 -12.13
CA ILE A 30 -10.76 26.63 -13.10
C ILE A 30 -11.95 27.33 -12.43
N GLU A 31 -12.63 26.65 -11.50
CA GLU A 31 -13.76 27.19 -10.72
C GLU A 31 -13.34 28.17 -9.62
N GLY A 32 -12.04 28.35 -9.38
CA GLY A 32 -11.52 29.23 -8.33
C GLY A 32 -11.65 28.66 -6.91
N GLU A 33 -11.89 27.36 -6.77
CA GLU A 33 -12.04 26.66 -5.48
C GLU A 33 -10.72 26.07 -4.95
N THR A 34 -9.59 26.66 -5.33
CA THR A 34 -8.26 26.20 -4.92
C THR A 34 -7.39 27.35 -4.48
N GLU A 35 -6.33 27.03 -3.76
CA GLU A 35 -5.30 27.95 -3.35
C GLU A 35 -3.92 27.50 -3.84
N ILE A 36 -3.02 28.46 -4.00
CA ILE A 36 -1.61 28.16 -4.28
C ILE A 36 -0.88 28.12 -2.95
N VAL A 37 -0.38 26.94 -2.59
CA VAL A 37 0.37 26.70 -1.35
C VAL A 37 1.81 26.32 -1.66
N GLU A 38 2.71 26.62 -0.74
CA GLU A 38 4.09 26.16 -0.80
C GLU A 38 4.24 24.82 -0.07
N LYS A 39 4.83 23.83 -0.74
CA LYS A 39 5.15 22.54 -0.15
C LYS A 39 6.60 22.17 -0.38
N GLU A 40 7.16 21.48 0.61
CA GLU A 40 8.51 20.95 0.56
C GLU A 40 8.54 19.72 -0.36
N VAL A 41 9.53 19.70 -1.26
CA VAL A 41 9.80 18.61 -2.18
C VAL A 41 11.21 18.11 -1.89
N PHE A 42 11.33 16.80 -1.74
CA PHE A 42 12.55 16.10 -1.39
C PHE A 42 13.06 15.29 -2.58
N LEU A 43 14.36 15.37 -2.82
CA LEU A 43 15.08 14.39 -3.62
C LEU A 43 15.63 13.32 -2.67
N VAL A 44 15.31 12.06 -2.95
CA VAL A 44 15.70 10.92 -2.12
C VAL A 44 16.75 10.09 -2.84
N ASP A 45 17.67 9.51 -2.07
CA ASP A 45 18.67 8.56 -2.58
C ASP A 45 17.99 7.25 -2.92
N GLU A 46 17.76 7.00 -4.21
CA GLU A 46 17.03 5.82 -4.68
C GLU A 46 17.75 4.51 -4.36
N GLU A 47 19.09 4.49 -4.37
CA GLU A 47 19.85 3.27 -4.04
C GLU A 47 19.71 2.91 -2.56
N LEU A 48 19.79 3.90 -1.68
CA LEU A 48 19.54 3.70 -0.26
C LEU A 48 18.07 3.39 0.00
N LEU A 49 17.15 4.02 -0.73
CA LEU A 49 15.72 3.77 -0.63
C LEU A 49 15.40 2.31 -0.96
N GLN A 50 16.01 1.75 -2.01
CA GLN A 50 15.92 0.33 -2.36
C GLN A 50 16.44 -0.59 -1.25
N LYS A 51 17.47 -0.16 -0.53
CA LYS A 51 18.03 -0.87 0.64
C LYS A 51 17.22 -0.66 1.93
N GLY A 52 16.09 0.03 1.85
CA GLY A 52 15.23 0.28 3.01
C GLY A 52 15.60 1.53 3.82
N VAL A 53 16.59 2.30 3.37
CA VAL A 53 17.10 3.50 4.05
C VAL A 53 16.57 4.75 3.36
N TYR A 54 15.71 5.50 4.05
CA TYR A 54 15.21 6.78 3.53
C TYR A 54 16.23 7.89 3.81
N LYS A 55 16.97 8.35 2.78
CA LYS A 55 17.93 9.45 2.89
C LYS A 55 17.59 10.56 1.90
N ILE A 56 17.34 11.76 2.43
CA ILE A 56 17.14 12.96 1.61
C ILE A 56 18.51 13.41 1.10
N ILE A 57 18.67 13.50 -0.23
CA ILE A 57 19.83 14.07 -0.90
C ILE A 57 19.71 15.59 -0.91
N ASP A 58 18.53 16.09 -1.26
CA ASP A 58 18.27 17.51 -1.43
C ASP A 58 16.81 17.85 -1.10
N LYS A 59 16.56 19.11 -0.81
CA LYS A 59 15.25 19.63 -0.43
C LYS A 59 15.04 21.01 -1.03
N THR A 60 13.87 21.22 -1.61
CA THR A 60 13.43 22.52 -2.11
C THR A 60 11.97 22.78 -1.75
N THR A 61 11.50 23.98 -2.06
CA THR A 61 10.10 24.37 -1.89
C THR A 61 9.49 24.64 -3.26
N CYS A 62 8.28 24.16 -3.47
CA CYS A 62 7.54 24.37 -4.70
C CYS A 62 6.13 24.85 -4.41
N LYS A 63 5.63 25.76 -5.24
CA LYS A 63 4.22 26.14 -5.24
C LYS A 63 3.39 25.04 -5.91
N THR A 64 2.36 24.55 -5.24
CA THR A 64 1.38 23.60 -5.78
C THR A 64 -0.03 24.16 -5.62
N VAL A 65 -0.96 23.66 -6.43
CA VAL A 65 -2.39 23.93 -6.24
C VAL A 65 -2.88 23.02 -5.12
N HIS A 66 -3.74 23.50 -4.22
CA HIS A 66 -4.33 22.72 -3.15
C HIS A 66 -5.82 23.04 -3.01
N SER A 67 -6.60 22.05 -2.59
CA SER A 67 -7.99 22.23 -2.21
C SER A 67 -8.18 21.62 -0.82
N GLU A 68 -8.67 22.41 0.14
CA GLU A 68 -8.97 21.92 1.49
C GLU A 68 -10.18 20.97 1.51
N ARG A 69 -11.02 20.99 0.47
CA ARG A 69 -12.26 20.21 0.43
C ARG A 69 -12.03 18.71 0.21
N LYS A 70 -10.89 18.32 -0.39
CA LYS A 70 -10.63 16.94 -0.81
C LYS A 70 -9.17 16.54 -0.62
N MET A 71 -8.93 15.31 -0.15
CA MET A 71 -7.59 14.72 -0.11
C MET A 71 -7.15 14.33 -1.52
N LEU A 72 -6.62 15.31 -2.27
CA LEU A 72 -6.18 15.11 -3.66
C LEU A 72 -4.68 14.82 -3.78
N PHE A 73 -3.90 15.10 -2.72
CA PHE A 73 -2.45 14.98 -2.68
C PHE A 73 -2.00 13.87 -1.74
N GLN A 74 -0.85 13.30 -2.05
CA GLN A 74 -0.18 12.36 -1.16
C GLN A 74 0.47 13.09 0.03
N ASP A 75 0.20 12.67 1.26
CA ASP A 75 0.81 13.30 2.44
C ASP A 75 2.27 12.86 2.64
N SER A 76 3.19 13.83 2.69
CA SER A 76 4.62 13.56 2.99
C SER A 76 4.87 13.16 4.44
N LYS A 77 3.92 13.46 5.34
CA LYS A 77 4.01 13.17 6.79
C LYS A 77 3.99 11.67 7.11
N ASP A 78 3.59 10.82 6.17
CA ASP A 78 3.55 9.36 6.35
C ASP A 78 4.92 8.70 6.46
N LEU A 79 6.01 9.44 6.18
CA LEU A 79 7.38 8.94 6.34
C LEU A 79 7.90 9.03 7.79
N ALA A 80 7.23 9.79 8.66
CA ALA A 80 7.68 10.09 10.03
C ALA A 80 6.69 9.64 11.12
N SER A 81 5.56 9.01 10.78
CA SER A 81 4.61 8.52 11.79
C SER A 81 5.30 7.47 12.66
N ILE A 82 5.36 7.71 13.96
CA ILE A 82 5.79 6.73 14.97
C ILE A 82 4.83 5.55 14.86
N ILE A 83 5.34 4.43 14.36
CA ILE A 83 4.59 3.18 14.30
C ILE A 83 4.61 2.59 15.69
N ASP A 84 3.44 2.46 16.31
CA ASP A 84 3.26 1.75 17.57
C ASP A 84 3.69 0.29 17.40
N GLU A 85 4.77 -0.08 18.09
CA GLU A 85 5.33 -1.43 17.99
C GLU A 85 4.52 -2.46 18.76
N GLU A 86 3.83 -2.07 19.84
CA GLU A 86 2.96 -2.97 20.59
C GLU A 86 1.74 -3.37 19.75
N GLU A 87 1.13 -2.40 19.05
CA GLU A 87 0.02 -2.65 18.14
C GLU A 87 0.43 -3.62 17.01
N LEU A 88 1.58 -3.37 16.37
CA LEU A 88 2.08 -4.26 15.33
C LEU A 88 2.45 -5.65 15.84
N MET A 89 2.97 -5.75 17.07
CA MET A 89 3.28 -7.03 17.67
C MET A 89 2.01 -7.82 17.98
N GLY A 90 0.92 -7.14 18.37
CA GLY A 90 -0.40 -7.75 18.50
C GLY A 90 -0.92 -8.31 17.17
N ILE A 91 -0.79 -7.56 16.09
CA ILE A 91 -1.12 -8.02 14.73
C ILE A 91 -0.29 -9.26 14.36
N ALA A 92 1.02 -9.22 14.60
CA ALA A 92 1.92 -10.32 14.27
C ALA A 92 1.53 -11.62 15.00
N LYS A 93 1.30 -11.55 16.32
CA LYS A 93 0.85 -12.69 17.12
C LYS A 93 -0.46 -13.28 16.63
N PHE A 94 -1.41 -12.42 16.26
CA PHE A 94 -2.69 -12.89 15.75
C PHE A 94 -2.55 -13.59 14.39
N LEU A 95 -1.68 -13.08 13.51
CA LEU A 95 -1.37 -13.75 12.25
C LEU A 95 -0.71 -15.12 12.47
N GLU A 96 0.17 -15.23 13.46
CA GLU A 96 0.83 -16.48 13.83
C GLU A 96 -0.15 -17.50 14.38
N GLU A 97 -0.93 -17.12 15.40
CA GLU A 97 -1.84 -18.04 16.10
C GLU A 97 -2.97 -18.56 15.20
N GLU A 98 -3.56 -17.70 14.37
CA GLU A 98 -4.71 -18.12 13.54
C GLU A 98 -4.34 -18.67 12.17
N TYR A 99 -3.21 -18.22 11.61
CA TYR A 99 -2.89 -18.50 10.21
C TYR A 99 -1.53 -19.19 10.03
N GLY A 100 -0.73 -19.37 11.08
CA GLY A 100 0.62 -19.95 11.02
C GLY A 100 1.68 -19.01 10.45
N PHE A 101 1.40 -17.70 10.38
CA PHE A 101 2.34 -16.72 9.84
C PHE A 101 3.61 -16.58 10.72
N PRO A 102 4.80 -16.40 10.13
CA PRO A 102 5.23 -16.78 8.78
C PRO A 102 5.90 -18.18 8.76
N LEU A 103 5.82 -18.92 9.86
CA LEU A 103 6.57 -20.16 10.09
C LEU A 103 5.95 -21.38 9.40
N GLU A 104 4.67 -21.31 9.05
CA GLU A 104 3.92 -22.39 8.41
C GLU A 104 3.23 -21.89 7.14
N GLY A 105 3.26 -22.72 6.09
CA GLY A 105 2.63 -22.43 4.81
C GLY A 105 3.38 -21.40 3.97
N THR A 106 2.76 -20.98 2.87
CA THR A 106 3.36 -20.05 1.90
C THR A 106 2.79 -18.64 2.04
N TRP A 107 3.68 -17.67 2.18
CA TRP A 107 3.35 -16.27 2.44
C TRP A 107 4.02 -15.33 1.44
N ILE A 108 3.23 -14.50 0.79
CA ILE A 108 3.69 -13.38 -0.04
C ILE A 108 3.45 -12.09 0.75
N ILE A 109 4.52 -11.49 1.25
CA ILE A 109 4.47 -10.29 2.10
C ILE A 109 4.68 -9.06 1.23
N GLY A 110 3.67 -8.20 1.16
CA GLY A 110 3.67 -6.96 0.40
C GLY A 110 4.66 -5.89 0.86
N PRO A 111 4.76 -4.78 0.10
CA PRO A 111 5.62 -3.65 0.46
C PRO A 111 5.02 -2.83 1.61
N GLY A 112 5.86 -2.05 2.28
CA GLY A 112 5.48 -1.11 3.32
C GLY A 112 6.17 -1.36 4.66
N ARG A 113 6.32 -0.29 5.45
CA ARG A 113 7.00 -0.34 6.75
C ARG A 113 6.27 -1.20 7.79
N THR A 114 4.94 -1.22 7.75
CA THR A 114 4.12 -2.10 8.61
C THR A 114 4.51 -3.57 8.41
N LEU A 115 4.58 -4.00 7.15
CA LEU A 115 4.94 -5.39 6.80
C LEU A 115 6.43 -5.69 6.99
N GLN A 116 7.30 -4.70 6.80
CA GLN A 116 8.72 -4.81 7.15
C GLN A 116 8.90 -5.07 8.65
N LYS A 117 8.25 -4.29 9.52
CA LYS A 117 8.33 -4.48 10.98
C LYS A 117 7.76 -5.82 11.42
N ILE A 118 6.58 -6.20 10.92
CA ILE A 118 5.95 -7.49 11.24
C ILE A 118 6.87 -8.67 10.84
N ALA A 119 7.45 -8.66 9.63
CA ALA A 119 8.40 -9.70 9.23
C ALA A 119 9.68 -9.67 10.09
N GLY A 120 10.13 -8.48 10.50
CA GLY A 120 11.29 -8.30 11.36
C GLY A 120 11.15 -8.91 12.76
N PHE A 121 9.94 -8.98 13.33
CA PHE A 121 9.70 -9.66 14.62
C PHE A 121 10.07 -11.15 14.58
N TYR A 122 10.03 -11.77 13.40
CA TYR A 122 10.41 -13.17 13.18
C TYR A 122 11.83 -13.31 12.62
N GLY A 123 12.63 -12.24 12.63
CA GLY A 123 14.04 -12.26 12.20
C GLY A 123 14.25 -12.15 10.68
N PHE A 124 13.22 -11.86 9.89
CA PHE A 124 13.36 -11.68 8.45
C PHE A 124 13.83 -10.28 8.09
N THR A 125 14.94 -10.20 7.33
CA THR A 125 15.42 -8.94 6.75
C THR A 125 14.64 -8.59 5.49
N LYS A 126 13.53 -7.88 5.65
CA LYS A 126 12.68 -7.40 4.56
C LYS A 126 12.92 -5.92 4.24
N GLY A 127 13.13 -5.59 2.97
CA GLY A 127 13.00 -4.22 2.48
C GLY A 127 11.55 -3.71 2.50
N PHE A 128 11.34 -2.42 2.78
CA PHE A 128 9.98 -1.82 2.71
C PHE A 128 9.50 -1.65 1.27
N LEU A 129 10.41 -1.68 0.29
CA LEU A 129 10.11 -1.73 -1.14
C LEU A 129 10.04 -3.19 -1.60
N GLY A 130 9.07 -3.51 -2.44
CA GLY A 130 8.89 -4.83 -3.03
C GLY A 130 8.29 -5.89 -2.10
N PHE A 131 8.11 -7.07 -2.70
CA PHE A 131 7.54 -8.25 -2.08
C PHE A 131 8.60 -9.19 -1.51
N MET A 132 8.21 -10.04 -0.58
CA MET A 132 9.00 -11.17 -0.08
C MET A 132 8.12 -12.43 -0.08
N GLY A 133 8.66 -13.55 -0.56
CA GLY A 133 8.04 -14.86 -0.47
C GLY A 133 8.70 -15.70 0.62
N ILE A 134 7.89 -16.26 1.51
CA ILE A 134 8.30 -17.19 2.57
C ILE A 134 7.52 -18.50 2.40
N THR A 135 8.16 -19.63 2.67
CA THR A 135 7.50 -20.93 2.78
C THR A 135 8.09 -21.68 3.97
N ASP A 136 7.25 -22.06 4.93
CA ASP A 136 7.63 -22.77 6.14
C ASP A 136 8.83 -22.13 6.86
N GLY A 137 8.74 -20.83 7.11
CA GLY A 137 9.78 -20.03 7.75
C GLY A 137 11.04 -19.78 6.92
N LYS A 138 11.09 -20.21 5.64
CA LYS A 138 12.25 -20.00 4.75
C LYS A 138 11.93 -18.99 3.66
N VAL A 139 12.83 -18.02 3.47
CA VAL A 139 12.73 -17.08 2.36
C VAL A 139 12.96 -17.83 1.05
N VAL A 140 11.94 -17.83 0.19
CA VAL A 140 12.01 -18.43 -1.16
C VAL A 140 12.23 -17.38 -2.25
N CYS A 141 12.01 -16.10 -1.93
CA CYS A 141 12.13 -15.00 -2.88
C CYS A 141 12.20 -13.63 -2.17
N HIS A 142 13.20 -12.80 -2.49
CA HIS A 142 13.27 -11.40 -2.05
C HIS A 142 14.32 -10.59 -2.85
N PRO A 143 13.98 -9.44 -3.47
CA PRO A 143 12.62 -8.96 -3.74
C PRO A 143 11.92 -9.84 -4.79
N CYS A 144 10.60 -9.94 -4.74
CA CYS A 144 9.83 -10.71 -5.71
C CYS A 144 9.33 -9.88 -6.88
N SER A 145 9.57 -10.37 -8.09
CA SER A 145 8.96 -9.88 -9.33
C SER A 145 7.53 -10.42 -9.51
N SER A 146 6.77 -9.85 -10.44
CA SER A 146 5.44 -10.38 -10.79
C SER A 146 5.48 -11.83 -11.28
N SER A 147 6.54 -12.25 -11.98
CA SER A 147 6.75 -13.64 -12.38
C SER A 147 7.01 -14.57 -11.18
N ASP A 148 7.75 -14.11 -10.17
CA ASP A 148 7.97 -14.88 -8.94
C ASP A 148 6.66 -15.08 -8.18
N LEU A 149 5.86 -14.01 -8.06
CA LEU A 149 4.55 -14.09 -7.40
C LEU A 149 3.63 -15.06 -8.13
N ALA A 150 3.56 -14.97 -9.47
CA ALA A 150 2.75 -15.87 -10.28
C ALA A 150 3.20 -17.33 -10.11
N ARG A 151 4.51 -17.60 -10.09
CA ARG A 151 5.07 -18.94 -9.89
C ARG A 151 4.67 -19.49 -8.52
N ILE A 152 4.89 -18.73 -7.45
CA ILE A 152 4.55 -19.14 -6.08
C ILE A 152 3.06 -19.49 -6.00
N LEU A 153 2.18 -18.61 -6.48
CA LEU A 153 0.73 -18.84 -6.44
C LEU A 153 0.27 -20.03 -7.31
N SER A 154 0.98 -20.33 -8.39
CA SER A 154 0.65 -21.49 -9.24
C SER A 154 1.13 -22.83 -8.66
N GLU A 155 2.22 -22.82 -7.88
CA GLU A 155 2.82 -24.01 -7.29
C GLU A 155 2.24 -24.35 -5.92
N LYS A 156 1.64 -23.36 -5.24
CA LYS A 156 1.20 -23.46 -3.83
C LYS A 156 -0.25 -23.03 -3.72
N GLU A 157 -1.15 -24.02 -3.71
CA GLU A 157 -2.59 -23.77 -3.69
C GLU A 157 -3.08 -23.05 -2.43
N ASP A 158 -2.32 -23.08 -1.34
CA ASP A 158 -2.64 -22.45 -0.05
C ASP A 158 -1.88 -21.14 0.21
N ALA A 159 -1.14 -20.62 -0.79
CA ALA A 159 -0.38 -19.40 -0.64
C ALA A 159 -1.27 -18.19 -0.31
N ARG A 160 -0.87 -17.44 0.73
CA ARG A 160 -1.56 -16.23 1.19
C ARG A 160 -0.75 -14.98 0.87
N ILE A 161 -1.44 -13.89 0.58
CA ILE A 161 -0.82 -12.57 0.39
C ILE A 161 -1.14 -11.70 1.59
N LEU A 162 -0.11 -11.14 2.23
CA LEU A 162 -0.26 -10.18 3.31
C LEU A 162 -0.01 -8.75 2.79
N LEU A 163 -1.03 -7.90 2.86
CA LEU A 163 -1.00 -6.52 2.38
C LEU A 163 -1.28 -5.51 3.51
N SER A 164 -0.85 -4.28 3.30
CA SER A 164 -1.21 -3.14 4.14
C SER A 164 -1.56 -1.96 3.24
N PRO A 165 -2.64 -1.21 3.52
CA PRO A 165 -2.98 -0.05 2.71
C PRO A 165 -1.88 1.01 2.80
N ILE A 166 -1.69 1.73 1.70
CA ILE A 166 -0.84 2.90 1.65
C ILE A 166 -1.52 4.01 2.44
N SER A 167 -0.81 4.52 3.45
CA SER A 167 -1.26 5.63 4.28
C SER A 167 -1.69 6.84 3.44
N GLY A 168 -2.67 7.60 3.94
CA GLY A 168 -3.26 8.78 3.29
C GLY A 168 -4.18 8.43 2.10
N SER A 169 -3.66 7.71 1.12
CA SER A 169 -4.36 7.42 -0.15
C SER A 169 -5.34 6.25 -0.10
N GLY A 170 -5.14 5.29 0.81
CA GLY A 170 -5.98 4.11 0.92
C GLY A 170 -5.74 3.02 -0.13
N PHE A 171 -4.79 3.19 -1.06
CA PHE A 171 -4.49 2.15 -2.06
C PHE A 171 -4.00 0.86 -1.40
N LEU A 172 -4.68 -0.25 -1.68
CA LEU A 172 -4.32 -1.61 -1.28
C LEU A 172 -3.58 -2.34 -2.40
N VAL A 173 -4.00 -2.16 -3.65
CA VAL A 173 -3.43 -2.84 -4.84
C VAL A 173 -3.29 -1.86 -6.00
N GLY A 174 -2.21 -2.03 -6.77
CA GLY A 174 -1.95 -1.30 -8.02
C GLY A 174 -0.92 -0.19 -7.82
N ARG A 175 -1.30 0.86 -7.10
CA ARG A 175 -0.36 1.91 -6.73
C ARG A 175 0.59 1.42 -5.65
N GLY A 176 1.89 1.40 -5.95
CA GLY A 176 2.93 1.10 -4.97
C GLY A 176 3.18 -0.39 -4.67
N ASN A 177 2.55 -1.27 -5.44
CA ASN A 177 2.73 -2.73 -5.46
C ASN A 177 2.31 -3.33 -6.82
N LYS A 178 2.83 -2.75 -7.92
CA LYS A 178 2.51 -3.10 -9.32
C LYS A 178 2.82 -4.56 -9.68
N GLU A 179 3.60 -5.25 -8.87
CA GLU A 179 3.90 -6.67 -9.01
C GLU A 179 2.63 -7.53 -8.89
N LEU A 180 1.60 -7.05 -8.19
CA LEU A 180 0.24 -7.63 -8.18
C LEU A 180 -0.51 -7.29 -9.46
N THR A 181 -0.02 -7.81 -10.58
CA THR A 181 -0.68 -7.66 -11.88
C THR A 181 -2.04 -8.38 -11.90
N PRO A 182 -2.96 -8.04 -12.82
CA PRO A 182 -4.20 -8.80 -13.03
C PRO A 182 -4.00 -10.31 -13.16
N ARG A 183 -2.90 -10.74 -13.80
CA ARG A 183 -2.53 -12.16 -13.90
C ARG A 183 -2.23 -12.78 -12.53
N VAL A 184 -1.44 -12.10 -11.70
CA VAL A 184 -1.08 -12.58 -10.36
C VAL A 184 -2.32 -12.65 -9.47
N LEU A 185 -3.16 -11.61 -9.49
CA LEU A 185 -4.37 -11.56 -8.65
C LEU A 185 -5.40 -12.62 -9.04
N ARG A 186 -5.54 -12.94 -10.33
CA ARG A 186 -6.39 -14.04 -10.79
C ARG A 186 -5.91 -15.42 -10.33
N LEU A 187 -4.60 -15.61 -10.13
CA LEU A 187 -4.04 -16.88 -9.62
C LEU A 187 -4.35 -17.10 -8.14
N ILE A 188 -4.61 -16.04 -7.37
CA ILE A 188 -5.03 -16.16 -5.97
C ILE A 188 -6.35 -16.93 -5.89
N GLY A 189 -7.25 -16.67 -6.85
CA GLY A 189 -8.55 -17.33 -6.99
C GLY A 189 -9.57 -16.87 -5.96
N ASP A 190 -9.23 -16.99 -4.67
CA ASP A 190 -10.09 -16.60 -3.54
C ASP A 190 -9.54 -15.37 -2.82
N LYS A 191 -10.37 -14.32 -2.73
CA LYS A 191 -10.08 -13.08 -2.02
C LYS A 191 -9.73 -13.31 -0.54
N SER A 192 -10.24 -14.38 0.09
CA SER A 192 -9.93 -14.72 1.48
C SER A 192 -8.44 -14.98 1.75
N ARG A 193 -7.67 -15.30 0.71
CA ARG A 193 -6.22 -15.52 0.77
C ARG A 193 -5.43 -14.21 0.81
N ILE A 194 -6.08 -13.06 0.62
CA ILE A 194 -5.48 -11.73 0.78
C ILE A 194 -5.81 -11.25 2.18
N LEU A 195 -4.85 -11.39 3.09
CA LEU A 195 -4.94 -10.85 4.44
C LEU A 195 -4.46 -9.41 4.45
N ILE A 196 -5.21 -8.55 5.14
CA ILE A 196 -4.93 -7.12 5.19
C ILE A 196 -4.65 -6.72 6.63
N VAL A 197 -3.54 -6.02 6.85
CA VAL A 197 -3.14 -5.48 8.14
C VAL A 197 -2.96 -3.98 8.10
N SER A 198 -3.34 -3.30 9.17
CA SER A 198 -3.12 -1.85 9.33
C SER A 198 -3.14 -1.48 10.80
N THR A 199 -2.50 -0.38 11.18
CA THR A 199 -2.83 0.24 12.47
C THR A 199 -4.23 0.84 12.42
N LYS A 200 -4.91 0.92 13.55
CA LYS A 200 -6.23 1.55 13.69
C LYS A 200 -6.21 2.99 13.20
N ASP A 201 -5.17 3.71 13.60
CA ASP A 201 -4.95 5.10 13.23
C ASP A 201 -4.84 5.31 11.72
N LYS A 202 -4.09 4.44 11.04
CA LYS A 202 -3.99 4.50 9.57
C LYS A 202 -5.34 4.20 8.93
N LEU A 203 -6.06 3.20 9.42
CA LEU A 203 -7.34 2.79 8.84
C LEU A 203 -8.42 3.85 9.05
N ARG A 204 -8.47 4.51 10.21
CA ARG A 204 -9.43 5.60 10.51
C ARG A 204 -9.23 6.85 9.66
N ARG A 205 -8.01 7.09 9.17
CA ARG A 205 -7.70 8.22 8.28
C ARG A 205 -8.09 7.95 6.83
N ILE A 206 -8.41 6.72 6.47
CA ILE A 206 -8.76 6.32 5.11
C ILE A 206 -10.29 6.15 5.02
N LYS A 207 -10.93 6.87 4.09
CA LYS A 207 -12.38 6.75 3.87
C LYS A 207 -12.75 5.38 3.28
N HIS A 208 -12.00 4.94 2.28
CA HIS A 208 -12.16 3.65 1.59
C HIS A 208 -10.78 3.11 1.17
N MET A 209 -10.62 1.80 1.18
CA MET A 209 -9.47 1.18 0.53
C MET A 209 -9.68 1.15 -0.98
N LEU A 210 -8.61 1.37 -1.75
CA LEU A 210 -8.68 1.50 -3.19
C LEU A 210 -7.89 0.40 -3.90
N VAL A 211 -8.41 -0.09 -5.02
CA VAL A 211 -7.70 -0.97 -5.95
C VAL A 211 -7.67 -0.35 -7.33
N ASP A 212 -6.52 -0.45 -8.00
CA ASP A 212 -6.27 0.13 -9.32
C ASP A 212 -5.31 -0.78 -10.10
N THR A 213 -5.80 -1.93 -10.57
CA THR A 213 -4.97 -2.91 -11.29
C THR A 213 -4.82 -2.59 -12.79
N GLY A 214 -5.55 -1.58 -13.28
CA GLY A 214 -5.71 -1.29 -14.71
C GLY A 214 -6.61 -2.27 -15.45
N ASP A 215 -7.23 -3.24 -14.75
CA ASP A 215 -8.17 -4.22 -15.32
C ASP A 215 -9.47 -4.25 -14.51
N ALA A 216 -10.56 -3.76 -15.12
CA ALA A 216 -11.84 -3.58 -14.44
C ALA A 216 -12.42 -4.89 -13.88
N PHE A 217 -12.19 -6.01 -14.57
CA PHE A 217 -12.60 -7.33 -14.08
C PHE A 217 -11.86 -7.66 -12.79
N THR A 218 -10.53 -7.54 -12.77
CA THR A 218 -9.72 -7.83 -11.57
C THR A 218 -10.06 -6.91 -10.41
N ASP A 219 -10.23 -5.61 -10.67
CA ASP A 219 -10.64 -4.66 -9.63
C ASP A 219 -11.97 -5.09 -9.00
N SER A 220 -12.95 -5.48 -9.80
CA SER A 220 -14.27 -5.92 -9.30
C SER A 220 -14.20 -7.16 -8.41
N MET A 221 -13.24 -8.07 -8.63
CA MET A 221 -13.03 -9.24 -7.77
C MET A 221 -12.55 -8.84 -6.36
N LEU A 222 -11.87 -7.69 -6.24
CA LEU A 222 -11.30 -7.21 -4.98
C LEU A 222 -12.21 -6.23 -4.25
N GLU A 223 -13.25 -5.72 -4.90
CA GLU A 223 -14.23 -4.81 -4.29
C GLU A 223 -15.05 -5.46 -3.18
N GLY A 224 -15.74 -4.61 -2.41
CA GLY A 224 -16.65 -5.02 -1.34
C GLY A 224 -16.03 -4.87 0.04
N TYR A 225 -16.71 -5.42 1.04
CA TYR A 225 -16.24 -5.35 2.42
C TYR A 225 -15.20 -6.44 2.69
N THR A 226 -14.20 -6.09 3.47
CA THR A 226 -13.16 -7.01 3.91
C THR A 226 -12.79 -6.74 5.36
N ARG A 227 -12.26 -7.75 6.04
CA ARG A 227 -11.69 -7.61 7.38
C ARG A 227 -10.26 -7.12 7.26
N VAL A 228 -9.87 -6.25 8.18
CA VAL A 228 -8.51 -5.73 8.34
C VAL A 228 -8.09 -6.03 9.76
N ILE A 229 -6.99 -6.76 9.90
CA ILE A 229 -6.40 -7.05 11.20
C ILE A 229 -5.70 -5.78 11.70
N VAL A 230 -6.10 -5.30 12.87
CA VAL A 230 -5.63 -4.04 13.46
C VAL A 230 -5.00 -4.19 14.84
N GLY A 231 -5.00 -5.39 15.40
CA GLY A 231 -4.40 -5.69 16.69
C GLY A 231 -4.46 -7.18 17.00
N TYR A 232 -4.19 -7.52 18.25
CA TYR A 232 -4.29 -8.90 18.74
C TYR A 232 -5.77 -9.31 18.85
N TYR A 233 -6.20 -10.30 18.05
CA TYR A 233 -7.61 -10.70 17.90
C TYR A 233 -8.57 -9.53 17.61
N GLU A 234 -8.07 -8.47 16.97
CA GLU A 234 -8.86 -7.29 16.68
C GLU A 234 -8.89 -7.04 15.17
N GLU A 235 -10.10 -6.96 14.63
CA GLU A 235 -10.35 -6.69 13.22
C GLU A 235 -11.37 -5.57 13.05
N MET A 236 -11.16 -4.78 12.01
CA MET A 236 -12.11 -3.78 11.55
C MET A 236 -12.62 -4.14 10.15
N VAL A 237 -13.88 -3.85 9.89
CA VAL A 237 -14.46 -3.99 8.54
C VAL A 237 -14.19 -2.71 7.76
N ALA A 238 -13.60 -2.85 6.58
CA ALA A 238 -13.33 -1.75 5.67
C ALA A 238 -13.87 -2.04 4.27
N LYS A 239 -14.28 -0.98 3.56
CA LYS A 239 -14.79 -1.07 2.19
C LYS A 239 -13.65 -0.91 1.19
N VAL A 240 -13.55 -1.83 0.24
CA VAL A 240 -12.67 -1.76 -0.92
C VAL A 240 -13.48 -1.32 -2.15
N LEU A 241 -12.95 -0.35 -2.89
CA LEU A 241 -13.52 0.18 -4.12
C LEU A 241 -12.48 0.17 -5.24
N SER A 242 -12.88 -0.07 -6.49
CA SER A 242 -12.06 0.32 -7.63
C SER A 242 -11.92 1.84 -7.65
N SER A 243 -10.71 2.34 -7.88
CA SER A 243 -10.49 3.78 -8.05
C SER A 243 -11.30 4.33 -9.21
N SER A 244 -11.59 3.53 -10.25
CA SER A 244 -12.45 3.95 -11.37
C SER A 244 -13.91 4.20 -10.99
N LYS A 245 -14.37 3.71 -9.82
CA LYS A 245 -15.75 3.89 -9.32
C LYS A 245 -15.88 4.99 -8.28
N THR A 246 -14.79 5.40 -7.64
CA THR A 246 -14.79 6.63 -6.84
C THR A 246 -14.97 7.87 -7.70
N ASP A 247 -14.72 7.76 -9.00
CA ASP A 247 -14.84 8.82 -10.01
C ASP A 247 -16.29 9.16 -10.41
N LYS A 248 -17.30 8.46 -9.85
CA LYS A 248 -18.72 8.60 -10.24
C LYS A 248 -19.67 9.12 -9.15
N ASN A 249 -19.16 9.50 -7.98
CA ASN A 249 -19.98 10.01 -6.85
C ASN A 249 -19.43 11.31 -6.28
#